data_AF-A0A3B9H8X9-F1
#
_entry.id   AF-A0A3B9H8X9-F1
#
_cell.length_a   1.000
_cell.length_b   1.000
_cell.length_c   1.000
_cell.angle_alpha   90.00
_cell.angle_beta   90.00
_cell.angle_gamma   90.00
#
_symmetry.space_group_name_H-M   'P 1'
#
loop_
_entity.id
_entity.type
_entity.pdbx_description
1 polymer ?
#
loop_
_entity_poly.entity_id
_entity_poly.type
_entity_poly.pdbx_seq_one_letter_code
_entity_poly.pdbx_strand_id
1 'polypeptide(L)'
;MWDWLQSNAEIFLYLSIPITSAVVGWITNVIALKMTFYPLEFIGIKPFLGWQGIIPSKAAKMSKISVDLWTTKLINVKEMFSRIKPEAVAEEMRPEFDRIAMEMMDEVMEDQMPQIWAKVPQAAKTMVYSRMSKDLPFIVADIMQDVKDNIEDVFDL
;
A
#
# COMPACT_ATOMS: atom_id res chain seq x y z
N MET A 1 46.97 9.48 49.70
CA MET A 1 45.66 8.93 49.26
C MET A 1 44.64 10.06 49.08
N TRP A 2 44.48 10.93 50.08
CA TRP A 2 43.60 12.10 50.01
C TRP A 2 44.11 13.23 49.10
N ASP A 3 45.42 13.42 48.99
CA ASP A 3 46.03 14.45 48.11
C ASP A 3 45.88 14.11 46.60
N TRP A 4 45.82 12.82 46.24
CA TRP A 4 45.57 12.38 44.87
C TRP A 4 44.11 12.65 44.46
N LEU A 5 43.16 12.51 45.38
CA LEU A 5 41.75 12.85 45.15
C LEU A 5 41.55 14.36 44.99
N GLN A 6 42.25 15.19 45.77
CA GLN A 6 42.20 16.65 45.61
C GLN A 6 42.82 17.12 44.29
N SER A 7 43.92 16.51 43.84
CA SER A 7 44.56 16.86 42.56
C SER A 7 43.77 16.41 41.31
N ASN A 8 42.92 15.37 41.41
CA ASN A 8 42.10 14.87 40.29
C ASN A 8 40.66 15.41 40.33
N ALA A 9 40.25 16.13 41.38
CA ALA A 9 38.91 16.71 41.51
C ALA A 9 38.57 17.65 40.34
N GLU A 10 39.57 18.36 39.81
CA GLU A 10 39.40 19.22 38.64
C GLU A 10 39.08 18.43 37.37
N ILE A 11 39.65 17.23 37.18
CA ILE A 11 39.35 16.36 36.04
C ILE A 11 37.91 15.84 36.12
N PHE A 12 37.45 15.46 37.32
CA PHE A 12 36.05 15.10 37.53
C PHE A 12 35.10 16.28 37.28
N LEU A 13 35.51 17.50 37.62
CA LEU A 13 34.76 18.71 37.31
C LEU A 13 34.68 18.93 35.78
N TYR A 14 35.79 18.85 35.06
CA TYR A 14 35.80 19.00 33.60
C TYR A 14 35.02 17.91 32.88
N LEU A 15 34.99 16.68 33.40
CA LEU A 15 34.21 15.59 32.84
C LEU A 15 32.71 15.72 33.15
N SER A 16 32.34 16.38 34.23
CA SER A 16 30.93 16.62 34.59
C SER A 16 30.23 17.58 33.62
N ILE A 17 30.96 18.52 33.03
CA ILE A 17 30.43 19.51 32.08
C ILE A 17 29.83 18.85 30.82
N PRO A 18 30.54 18.00 30.05
CA PRO A 18 29.97 17.35 28.88
C PRO A 18 28.87 16.34 29.25
N ILE A 19 28.97 15.66 30.39
CA ILE A 19 27.94 14.70 30.83
C ILE A 19 26.63 15.43 31.14
N THR A 20 26.69 16.49 31.94
CA THR A 20 25.49 17.29 32.28
C THR A 20 24.91 17.96 31.05
N SER A 21 25.76 18.50 30.17
CA SER A 21 25.33 19.10 28.90
C SER A 21 24.67 18.08 27.98
N ALA A 22 25.19 16.86 27.89
CA ALA A 22 24.60 15.79 27.10
C ALA A 22 23.23 15.36 27.65
N VAL A 23 23.11 15.23 28.98
CA VAL A 23 21.84 14.87 29.64
C VAL A 23 20.79 15.96 29.41
N VAL A 24 21.13 17.23 29.66
CA VAL A 24 20.21 18.36 29.46
C VAL A 24 19.83 18.47 27.99
N GLY A 25 20.80 18.44 27.07
CA GLY A 25 20.54 18.51 25.63
C GLY A 25 19.61 17.40 25.14
N TRP A 26 19.82 16.16 25.60
CA TRP A 26 18.96 15.03 25.25
C TRP A 26 17.54 15.19 25.82
N ILE A 27 17.42 15.51 27.11
CA ILE A 27 16.12 15.71 27.77
C ILE A 27 15.33 16.82 27.07
N THR A 28 15.96 17.98 26.86
CA THR A 28 15.30 19.12 26.23
C THR A 28 14.86 18.80 24.81
N ASN A 29 15.66 18.08 24.02
CA ASN A 29 15.27 17.69 22.66
C ASN A 29 14.07 16.74 22.63
N VAL A 30 14.05 15.75 23.53
CA VAL A 30 12.91 14.82 23.66
C VAL A 30 11.64 15.57 24.08
N ILE A 31 11.75 16.51 25.02
CA ILE A 31 10.61 17.32 25.47
C ILE A 31 10.14 18.24 24.33
N ALA A 32 11.06 18.87 23.60
CA ALA A 32 10.72 19.72 22.45
C ALA A 32 9.93 18.94 21.40
N LEU A 33 10.38 17.75 21.03
CA LEU A 33 9.67 16.86 20.10
C LEU A 33 8.30 16.45 20.67
N LYS A 34 8.20 16.15 21.96
CA LYS A 34 6.89 15.84 22.57
C LYS A 34 5.94 17.04 22.49
N MET A 35 6.44 18.26 22.71
CA MET A 35 5.67 19.50 22.65
C MET A 35 5.19 19.84 21.23
N THR A 36 5.83 19.34 20.17
CA THR A 36 5.30 19.56 18.81
C THR A 36 4.03 18.75 18.54
N PHE A 37 3.85 17.62 19.22
CA PHE A 37 2.70 16.73 19.05
C PHE A 37 1.62 16.88 20.13
N TYR A 38 1.98 17.28 21.36
CA TYR A 38 1.04 17.38 22.48
C TYR A 38 0.84 18.81 22.98
N PRO A 39 -0.38 19.15 23.46
CA PRO A 39 -1.60 18.36 23.49
C PRO A 39 -2.25 18.26 22.11
N LEU A 40 -2.98 17.16 21.88
CA LEU A 40 -3.64 16.87 20.62
C LEU A 40 -4.80 17.84 20.36
N GLU A 41 -5.52 18.20 21.42
CA GLU A 41 -6.58 19.21 21.40
C GLU A 41 -6.08 20.51 22.03
N PHE A 42 -6.71 21.62 21.66
CA PHE A 42 -6.41 22.92 22.25
C PHE A 42 -6.80 22.95 23.72
N ILE A 43 -5.82 23.14 24.61
CA ILE A 43 -6.06 23.31 26.04
C ILE A 43 -5.86 24.78 26.40
N GLY A 44 -6.90 25.45 26.88
CA GLY A 44 -6.83 26.84 27.33
C GLY A 44 -8.14 27.62 27.23
N ILE A 45 -8.07 28.92 27.49
CA ILE A 45 -9.14 29.91 27.38
C ILE A 45 -9.08 30.54 25.97
N LYS A 46 -10.09 30.23 25.14
CA LYS A 46 -10.28 30.89 23.85
C LYS A 46 -10.55 32.40 24.08
N PRO A 47 -10.01 33.32 23.27
CA PRO A 47 -9.39 33.10 21.96
C PRO A 47 -7.85 33.10 21.94
N PHE A 48 -7.16 33.52 23.01
CA PHE A 48 -5.73 33.83 22.96
C PHE A 48 -4.86 33.03 23.92
N LEU A 49 -5.44 32.40 24.94
CA LEU A 49 -4.69 31.80 26.05
C LEU A 49 -4.82 30.28 26.04
N GLY A 50 -4.09 29.61 25.17
CA GLY A 50 -3.99 28.17 25.21
C GLY A 50 -2.80 27.63 24.43
N TRP A 51 -2.57 26.34 24.61
CA TRP A 51 -1.46 25.63 23.99
C TRP A 51 -2.00 24.39 23.28
N GLN A 52 -1.50 24.17 22.07
CA GLN A 52 -1.74 22.97 21.27
C GLN A 52 -0.44 22.65 20.53
N GLY A 53 -0.14 21.37 20.33
CA GLY A 53 0.99 20.97 19.50
C GLY A 53 0.92 21.61 18.11
N ILE A 54 2.07 22.01 17.56
CA ILE A 54 2.12 22.67 16.25
C ILE A 54 1.61 21.77 15.11
N ILE A 55 1.87 20.47 15.19
CA ILE A 55 1.41 19.49 14.20
C ILE A 55 -0.10 19.30 14.27
N PRO A 56 -0.73 18.94 15.42
CA PRO A 56 -2.18 18.78 15.49
C PRO A 56 -2.94 20.08 15.18
N SER A 57 -2.43 21.25 15.58
CA SER A 57 -3.05 22.54 15.24
C SER A 57 -3.13 22.81 13.72
N LYS A 58 -2.27 22.17 12.93
CA LYS A 58 -2.20 22.27 11.47
C LYS A 58 -2.50 20.94 10.78
N ALA A 59 -3.18 20.01 11.47
CA ALA A 59 -3.40 18.64 10.99
C ALA A 59 -4.03 18.60 9.59
N ALA A 60 -5.04 19.42 9.31
CA ALA A 60 -5.70 19.45 8.00
C ALA A 60 -4.77 19.87 6.85
N LYS A 61 -3.86 20.83 7.09
CA LYS A 61 -2.88 21.25 6.08
C LYS A 61 -1.83 20.17 5.88
N MET A 62 -1.34 19.59 6.97
CA MET A 62 -0.31 18.55 6.92
C MET A 62 -0.85 17.26 6.30
N SER A 63 -2.09 16.86 6.59
CA SER A 63 -2.71 15.67 5.99
C SER A 63 -2.84 15.83 4.48
N LYS A 64 -3.27 16.99 4.00
CA LYS A 64 -3.33 17.29 2.57
C LYS A 64 -1.96 17.14 1.90
N ILE A 65 -0.93 17.79 2.45
CA ILE A 65 0.44 17.71 1.89
C ILE A 65 0.94 16.27 1.89
N SER A 66 0.72 15.52 2.98
CA SER A 66 1.10 14.12 3.07
C SER A 66 0.40 13.29 1.99
N VAL A 67 -0.92 13.40 1.86
CA VAL A 67 -1.70 12.68 0.82
C VAL A 67 -1.21 13.05 -0.57
N ASP A 68 -1.03 14.35 -0.85
CA ASP A 68 -0.50 14.82 -2.14
C ASP A 68 0.86 14.18 -2.43
N LEU A 69 1.78 14.15 -1.46
CA LEU A 69 3.10 13.51 -1.61
C LEU A 69 2.98 12.00 -1.83
N TRP A 70 2.11 11.31 -1.08
CA TRP A 70 1.87 9.88 -1.26
C TRP A 70 1.37 9.57 -2.66
N THR A 71 0.30 10.25 -3.09
CA THR A 71 -0.35 10.01 -4.38
C THR A 71 0.51 10.43 -5.57
N THR A 72 1.27 11.52 -5.47
CA THR A 72 2.02 12.05 -6.63
C THR A 72 3.46 11.57 -6.73
N LYS A 73 4.10 11.20 -5.61
CA LYS A 73 5.56 10.93 -5.59
C LYS A 73 5.94 9.57 -5.02
N LEU A 74 5.17 9.01 -4.11
CA LEU A 74 5.55 7.78 -3.41
C LEU A 74 4.82 6.53 -3.94
N ILE A 75 3.60 6.69 -4.44
CA ILE A 75 2.84 5.60 -5.06
C ILE A 75 3.12 5.59 -6.55
N ASN A 76 3.79 4.54 -7.01
CA ASN A 76 3.95 4.26 -8.42
C ASN A 76 3.03 3.09 -8.81
N VAL A 77 1.91 3.40 -9.48
CA VAL A 77 0.91 2.41 -9.91
C VAL A 77 1.57 1.33 -10.77
N LYS A 78 2.49 1.71 -11.66
CA LYS A 78 3.25 0.78 -12.50
C LYS A 78 4.08 -0.20 -11.69
N GLU A 79 4.71 0.26 -10.61
CA GLU A 79 5.48 -0.63 -9.72
C GLU A 79 4.57 -1.57 -8.91
N MET A 80 3.37 -1.12 -8.53
CA MET A 80 2.39 -1.99 -7.88
C MET A 80 1.92 -3.10 -8.82
N PHE A 81 1.50 -2.74 -10.04
CA PHE A 81 1.04 -3.69 -11.03
C PHE A 81 2.17 -4.57 -11.58
N SER A 82 3.42 -4.08 -11.60
CA SER A 82 4.56 -4.90 -12.02
C SER A 82 4.77 -6.15 -11.15
N ARG A 83 4.29 -6.11 -9.90
CA ARG A 83 4.36 -7.22 -8.93
C ARG A 83 3.27 -8.27 -9.15
N ILE A 84 2.25 -7.97 -9.96
CA ILE A 84 1.22 -8.93 -10.33
C ILE A 84 1.80 -9.93 -11.33
N LYS A 85 1.55 -11.22 -11.06
CA LYS A 85 1.91 -12.34 -11.94
C LYS A 85 0.66 -12.73 -12.75
N PRO A 86 0.63 -12.54 -14.07
CA PRO A 86 -0.53 -12.87 -14.90
C PRO A 86 -1.00 -14.31 -14.74
N GLU A 87 -0.06 -15.25 -14.62
CA GLU A 87 -0.34 -16.68 -14.48
C GLU A 87 -1.03 -16.99 -13.14
N ALA A 88 -0.67 -16.28 -12.08
CA ALA A 88 -1.30 -16.44 -10.78
C ALA A 88 -2.75 -15.93 -10.79
N VAL A 89 -3.01 -14.85 -11.53
CA VAL A 89 -4.37 -14.32 -11.74
C VAL A 89 -5.20 -15.30 -12.56
N ALA A 90 -4.61 -15.87 -13.62
CA ALA A 90 -5.28 -16.86 -14.47
C ALA A 90 -5.67 -18.13 -13.69
N GLU A 91 -4.78 -18.65 -12.84
CA GLU A 91 -5.09 -19.81 -12.00
C GLU A 91 -6.16 -19.52 -10.95
N GLU A 92 -6.12 -18.35 -10.30
CA GLU A 92 -7.12 -17.98 -9.28
C GLU A 92 -8.52 -17.82 -9.89
N MET A 93 -8.59 -17.26 -11.09
CA MET A 93 -9.87 -17.03 -11.78
C MET A 93 -10.41 -18.29 -12.49
N ARG A 94 -9.58 -19.33 -12.65
CA ARG A 94 -9.91 -20.54 -13.40
C ARG A 94 -11.23 -21.20 -13.00
N PRO A 95 -11.55 -21.43 -11.70
CA PRO A 95 -12.79 -22.11 -11.34
C PRO A 95 -14.04 -21.37 -11.82
N GLU A 96 -13.99 -20.04 -11.80
CA GLU A 96 -15.13 -19.21 -12.17
C GLU A 96 -15.25 -19.07 -13.70
N PHE A 97 -14.12 -18.99 -14.39
CA PHE A 97 -14.11 -19.02 -15.84
C PHE A 97 -14.57 -20.36 -16.40
N ASP A 98 -14.19 -21.50 -15.81
CA ASP A 98 -14.66 -22.81 -16.25
C ASP A 98 -16.19 -22.90 -16.18
N ARG A 99 -16.80 -22.33 -15.13
CA ARG A 99 -18.26 -22.27 -14.96
C ARG A 99 -18.90 -21.36 -16.01
N ILE A 100 -18.44 -20.11 -16.10
CA ILE A 100 -19.01 -19.09 -16.99
C ILE A 100 -18.85 -19.50 -18.45
N ALA A 101 -17.71 -20.06 -18.83
CA ALA A 101 -17.44 -20.38 -20.21
C ALA A 101 -18.37 -21.50 -20.72
N MET A 102 -18.68 -22.51 -19.91
CA MET A 102 -19.69 -23.52 -20.28
C MET A 102 -21.06 -22.88 -20.51
N GLU A 103 -21.51 -22.04 -19.58
CA GLU A 103 -22.79 -21.33 -19.66
C GLU A 103 -22.85 -20.44 -20.91
N MET A 104 -21.82 -19.61 -21.14
CA MET A 104 -21.74 -18.73 -22.31
C MET A 104 -21.65 -19.50 -23.63
N MET A 105 -20.94 -20.63 -23.66
CA MET A 105 -20.83 -21.43 -24.88
C MET A 105 -22.16 -22.08 -25.24
N ASP A 106 -22.91 -22.59 -24.25
CA ASP A 106 -24.25 -23.09 -24.48
C ASP A 106 -25.18 -21.98 -24.98
N GLU A 107 -25.17 -20.82 -24.32
CA GLU A 107 -25.97 -19.67 -24.71
C GLU A 107 -25.67 -19.20 -26.14
N VAL A 108 -24.39 -19.01 -26.49
CA VAL A 108 -23.97 -18.58 -27.83
C VAL A 108 -24.31 -19.62 -28.89
N MET A 109 -24.13 -20.91 -28.61
CA MET A 109 -24.41 -21.96 -29.59
C MET A 109 -25.91 -22.23 -29.79
N GLU A 110 -26.72 -22.06 -28.74
CA GLU A 110 -28.18 -22.12 -28.84
C GLU A 110 -28.74 -20.92 -29.63
N ASP A 111 -28.15 -19.74 -29.48
CA ASP A 111 -28.57 -18.55 -30.22
C ASP A 111 -28.13 -18.61 -31.71
N GLN A 112 -26.86 -18.91 -31.96
CA GLN A 112 -26.29 -18.84 -33.31
C GLN A 112 -26.58 -20.10 -34.16
N MET A 113 -26.55 -21.29 -33.56
CA MET A 113 -26.64 -22.57 -34.30
C MET A 113 -27.50 -23.62 -33.57
N PRO A 114 -28.77 -23.32 -33.24
CA PRO A 114 -29.62 -24.17 -32.39
C PRO A 114 -29.83 -25.58 -32.95
N GLN A 115 -30.05 -25.68 -34.26
CA GLN A 115 -30.32 -26.96 -34.95
C GLN A 115 -29.13 -27.91 -34.92
N ILE A 116 -27.92 -27.36 -34.86
CA ILE A 116 -26.68 -28.12 -34.83
C ILE A 116 -26.38 -28.47 -33.38
N TRP A 117 -26.42 -27.49 -32.47
CA TRP A 117 -26.12 -27.69 -31.06
C TRP A 117 -27.02 -28.72 -30.37
N ALA A 118 -28.32 -28.75 -30.72
CA ALA A 118 -29.27 -29.73 -30.19
C ALA A 118 -28.96 -31.18 -30.63
N LYS A 119 -28.26 -31.36 -31.75
CA LYS A 119 -27.91 -32.67 -32.31
C LYS A 119 -26.48 -33.11 -31.98
N VAL A 120 -25.66 -32.24 -31.39
CA VAL A 120 -24.30 -32.59 -30.99
C VAL A 120 -24.34 -33.62 -29.86
N PRO A 121 -23.70 -34.79 -30.02
CA PRO A 121 -23.58 -35.78 -28.96
C PRO A 121 -22.84 -35.21 -27.75
N GLN A 122 -23.21 -35.65 -26.54
CA GLN A 122 -22.61 -35.13 -25.30
C GLN A 122 -21.08 -35.21 -25.28
N ALA A 123 -20.50 -36.29 -25.84
CA ALA A 123 -19.05 -36.45 -25.93
C ALA A 123 -18.36 -35.33 -26.72
N ALA A 124 -18.99 -34.82 -27.77
CA ALA A 124 -18.47 -33.71 -28.56
C ALA A 124 -18.63 -32.36 -27.83
N LYS A 125 -19.76 -32.14 -27.12
CA LYS A 125 -19.92 -30.97 -26.24
C LYS A 125 -18.85 -30.91 -25.16
N THR A 126 -18.60 -32.04 -24.48
CA THR A 126 -17.54 -32.15 -23.47
C THR A 126 -16.15 -31.86 -24.03
N MET A 127 -15.87 -32.26 -25.28
CA MET A 127 -14.60 -31.94 -25.95
C MET A 127 -14.44 -30.44 -26.19
N VAL A 128 -15.52 -29.74 -26.58
CA VAL A 128 -15.53 -28.28 -26.77
C VAL A 128 -15.26 -27.57 -25.45
N TYR A 129 -15.98 -27.93 -24.37
CA TYR A 129 -15.75 -27.31 -23.06
C TYR A 129 -14.34 -27.58 -22.53
N SER A 130 -13.84 -28.82 -22.67
CA SER A 130 -12.49 -29.17 -22.23
C SER A 130 -11.42 -28.41 -22.99
N ARG A 131 -11.64 -28.14 -24.29
CA ARG A 131 -10.72 -27.32 -25.08
C ARG A 131 -10.72 -25.87 -24.61
N MET A 132 -11.89 -25.30 -24.37
CA MET A 132 -12.05 -23.92 -23.92
C MET A 132 -11.46 -23.70 -22.52
N SER A 133 -11.76 -24.59 -21.56
CA SER A 133 -11.15 -24.58 -20.21
C SER A 133 -9.61 -24.63 -20.26
N LYS A 134 -9.05 -25.31 -21.26
CA LYS A 134 -7.61 -25.38 -21.47
C LYS A 134 -7.02 -24.09 -22.05
N ASP A 135 -7.77 -23.39 -22.91
CA ASP A 135 -7.27 -22.21 -23.63
C ASP A 135 -7.50 -20.91 -22.81
N LEU A 136 -8.52 -20.86 -21.95
CA LEU A 136 -8.89 -19.68 -21.15
C LEU A 136 -7.76 -19.14 -20.23
N PRO A 137 -7.02 -19.97 -19.48
CA PRO A 137 -5.94 -19.47 -18.63
C PRO A 137 -4.86 -18.71 -19.42
N PHE A 138 -4.59 -19.13 -20.66
CA PHE A 138 -3.63 -18.45 -21.53
C PHE A 138 -4.14 -17.09 -21.98
N ILE A 139 -5.42 -17.00 -22.37
CA ILE A 139 -6.04 -15.74 -22.79
C ILE A 139 -6.09 -14.76 -21.61
N VAL A 140 -6.45 -15.22 -20.42
CA VAL A 140 -6.48 -14.39 -19.21
C VAL A 140 -5.09 -13.90 -18.85
N ALA A 141 -4.08 -14.76 -18.91
CA ALA A 141 -2.71 -14.37 -18.68
C ALA A 141 -2.22 -13.32 -19.69
N ASP A 142 -2.58 -13.47 -20.97
CA ASP A 142 -2.24 -12.53 -22.04
C ASP A 142 -2.91 -11.16 -21.81
N ILE A 143 -4.22 -11.14 -21.51
CA ILE A 143 -4.94 -9.90 -21.17
C ILE A 143 -4.31 -9.24 -19.93
N MET A 144 -3.99 -10.02 -18.90
CA MET A 144 -3.37 -9.48 -17.68
C MET A 144 -1.95 -8.97 -17.94
N GLN A 145 -1.23 -9.55 -18.90
CA GLN A 145 0.07 -9.07 -19.34
C GLN A 145 -0.07 -7.75 -20.11
N ASP A 146 -1.04 -7.64 -21.00
CA ASP A 146 -1.35 -6.40 -21.72
C ASP A 146 -1.76 -5.26 -20.77
N VAL A 147 -2.59 -5.56 -19.76
CA VAL A 147 -2.97 -4.58 -18.71
C VAL A 147 -1.76 -4.13 -17.90
N LYS A 148 -0.82 -5.04 -17.64
CA LYS A 148 0.40 -4.73 -16.90
C LYS A 148 1.34 -3.84 -17.71
N ASP A 149 1.44 -4.09 -19.01
CA ASP A 149 2.33 -3.36 -19.92
C ASP A 149 1.77 -1.97 -20.27
N ASN A 150 0.44 -1.83 -20.35
CA ASN A 150 -0.27 -0.60 -20.71
C ASN A 150 -1.05 0.01 -19.53
N ILE A 151 -0.55 -0.16 -18.30
CA ILE A 151 -1.26 0.29 -17.09
C ILE A 151 -1.57 1.79 -17.09
N GLU A 152 -0.72 2.60 -17.72
CA GLU A 152 -0.88 4.05 -17.84
C GLU A 152 -2.10 4.41 -18.71
N ASP A 153 -2.34 3.67 -19.79
CA ASP A 153 -3.49 3.91 -20.69
C ASP A 153 -4.82 3.42 -20.10
N VAL A 154 -4.78 2.35 -19.27
CA VAL A 154 -5.97 1.81 -18.61
C VAL A 154 -6.42 2.69 -17.42
N PHE A 155 -5.47 3.36 -16.77
CA PHE A 155 -5.73 4.19 -15.57
C PHE A 155 -5.79 5.69 -15.82
N ASP A 156 -5.62 6.17 -17.07
CA ASP A 156 -5.70 7.59 -17.38
C ASP A 156 -7.12 8.11 -17.05
N LEU A 157 -7.22 8.95 -16.01
CA LEU A 157 -8.42 9.62 -15.47
C LEU A 157 -8.24 11.14 -15.50
#